data_AF-A0A945Z2I5-F1
#
_entry.id   AF-A0A945Z2I5-F1
#
_cell.length_a   1.000
_cell.length_b   1.000
_cell.length_c   1.000
_cell.angle_alpha   90.00
_cell.angle_beta   90.00
_cell.angle_gamma   90.00
#
_symmetry.space_group_name_H-M   'P 1'
#
loop_
_entity.id
_entity.type
_entity.pdbx_description
1 polymer ?
#
loop_
_entity_poly.entity_id
_entity_poly.type
_entity_poly.pdbx_seq_one_letter_code
_entity_poly.pdbx_strand_id
1 'polypeptide(L)'
;METKRVLEDKETKGINKYPRYFEIVKNDGTDLTVRIGEMVPDAKSYYYRLLKNGKKVVRFKNVKVDEPDYSVINAKITETGKYTFMIFINDAEYRFGAPWRIITNPIKKLINRIFRNPVWEQDVFVVKSDPNGLSKSRIDELAEKYAPFLFVDSEEHYFPASIDYLLNKEDTDESLNDLKLSLKFRHIAYGSKKKVVRRTRLTGVVRENISKILYKDLDKVLPYNGDNIGELDTIGINPFALFNGKNKREFLEKRKDNKDYVTVYYSFLPNPNLQKKEVIINYHFLYIYDSKTEIIGDLKKASHIFDRESISIVFEWDKSNPDVGPEPQSVIYGAHLPGQLITLKREDNGEEQQWRTRRVKVKWDDAHKIEISKNKEFHPIVAIAKGSHATYPVPGIYAVRPIDIIETKEPARTDKLLLPSTFLYDSKIDEIMRGNNNVISYKLKDLNLGSITSSSPNSLLAFSGYIVDIIGLTDAKFPPFTERETKIENWVNGTDDDPVHDWDPDKVDKTTQAKLEKLVKDIGGNLTKEVISKKAKEHSGGAKS
;
A
#
# COMPACT_ATOMS: atom_id res chain seq x y z
N MET A 1 7.80 26.08 30.37
CA MET A 1 8.58 26.49 29.18
C MET A 1 7.77 26.02 27.99
N GLU A 2 6.95 26.90 27.41
CA GLU A 2 6.16 26.60 26.21
C GLU A 2 6.95 27.09 25.00
N THR A 3 7.61 26.16 24.31
CA THR A 3 8.04 26.33 22.93
C THR A 3 7.71 25.06 22.18
N LYS A 4 6.66 25.12 21.36
CA LYS A 4 6.40 24.18 20.28
C LYS A 4 6.11 25.00 19.04
N ARG A 5 7.11 25.22 18.18
CA ARG A 5 6.89 25.84 16.87
C ARG A 5 6.77 24.73 15.83
N VAL A 6 5.57 24.20 15.78
CA VAL A 6 5.09 23.23 14.79
C VAL A 6 4.59 24.01 13.56
N LEU A 7 4.56 23.40 12.37
CA LEU A 7 3.81 23.93 11.22
C LEU A 7 2.35 24.23 11.63
N GLU A 8 2.02 25.48 11.93
CA GLU A 8 0.64 25.89 12.23
C GLU A 8 -0.11 26.23 10.93
N ASP A 9 -1.30 25.65 10.73
CA ASP A 9 -2.20 26.12 9.68
C ASP A 9 -2.89 27.39 10.15
N LYS A 10 -2.82 28.45 9.34
CA LYS A 10 -3.51 29.72 9.60
C LYS A 10 -5.05 29.58 9.67
N GLU A 11 -5.64 28.42 9.36
CA GLU A 11 -7.08 28.27 9.16
C GLU A 11 -7.84 27.33 10.11
N THR A 12 -7.24 26.68 11.12
CA THR A 12 -8.06 25.80 12.00
C THR A 12 -7.57 25.68 13.44
N LYS A 13 -8.37 26.20 14.39
CA LYS A 13 -8.14 26.08 15.85
C LYS A 13 -8.10 24.64 16.38
N GLY A 14 -8.48 23.64 15.58
CA GLY A 14 -8.53 22.23 15.97
C GLY A 14 -7.28 21.41 15.65
N ILE A 15 -6.38 21.89 14.78
CA ILE A 15 -5.26 21.07 14.27
C ILE A 15 -3.97 21.20 15.11
N ASN A 16 -3.84 22.25 15.93
CA ASN A 16 -2.64 22.53 16.73
C ASN A 16 -2.35 21.51 17.85
N LYS A 17 -3.20 20.48 18.03
CA LYS A 17 -3.04 19.46 19.06
C LYS A 17 -1.87 18.49 18.79
N TYR A 18 -1.50 18.31 17.52
CA TYR A 18 -0.47 17.34 17.11
C TYR A 18 0.67 18.04 16.36
N PRO A 19 1.93 17.65 16.62
CA PRO A 19 3.04 18.20 15.86
C PRO A 19 2.99 17.78 14.39
N ARG A 20 3.52 18.64 13.54
CA ARG A 20 3.67 18.45 12.09
C ARG A 20 5.12 18.76 11.75
N TYR A 21 5.88 17.72 11.43
CA TYR A 21 7.32 17.83 11.25
C TYR A 21 7.72 17.95 9.78
N PHE A 22 6.94 17.33 8.89
CA PHE A 22 7.29 17.24 7.48
C PHE A 22 6.02 17.24 6.63
N GLU A 23 5.86 18.26 5.79
CA GLU A 23 4.71 18.44 4.90
C GLU A 23 5.16 18.33 3.44
N ILE A 24 4.54 17.44 2.68
CA ILE A 24 4.68 17.41 1.22
C ILE A 24 3.70 18.44 0.65
N VAL A 25 4.21 19.59 0.22
CA VAL A 25 3.40 20.71 -0.29
C VAL A 25 3.08 20.51 -1.77
N LYS A 26 4.06 20.00 -2.53
CA LYS A 26 3.95 19.84 -3.98
C LYS A 26 4.63 18.56 -4.42
N ASN A 27 3.95 17.77 -5.24
CA ASN A 27 4.48 16.60 -5.93
C ASN A 27 3.75 16.50 -7.28
N ASP A 28 4.37 16.97 -8.37
CA ASP A 28 3.73 17.07 -9.69
C ASP A 28 4.49 16.31 -10.81
N GLY A 29 5.42 15.46 -10.41
CA GLY A 29 6.30 14.73 -11.32
C GLY A 29 7.42 15.54 -11.97
N THR A 30 7.48 16.85 -11.74
CA THR A 30 8.60 17.72 -12.15
C THR A 30 9.34 18.30 -10.95
N ASP A 31 8.58 18.80 -9.98
CA ASP A 31 9.04 19.45 -8.76
C ASP A 31 8.43 18.78 -7.53
N LEU A 32 9.30 18.58 -6.52
CA LEU A 32 8.94 18.17 -5.18
C LEU A 32 9.27 19.30 -4.22
N THR A 33 8.25 19.85 -3.56
CA THR A 33 8.39 20.88 -2.52
C THR A 33 7.94 20.32 -1.19
N VAL A 34 8.82 20.40 -0.20
CA VAL A 34 8.58 19.93 1.16
C VAL A 34 8.77 21.11 2.12
N ARG A 35 7.88 21.24 3.11
CA ARG A 35 8.10 22.07 4.29
C ARG A 35 8.54 21.21 5.46
N ILE A 36 9.55 21.68 6.18
CA ILE A 36 10.01 21.06 7.42
C ILE A 36 9.76 22.01 8.59
N GLY A 37 9.13 21.51 9.64
CA GLY A 37 8.94 22.22 10.89
C GLY A 37 10.09 22.00 11.89
N GLU A 38 9.87 22.38 13.14
CA GLU A 38 10.78 22.09 14.24
C GLU A 38 10.75 20.60 14.62
N MET A 39 11.73 19.82 14.18
CA MET A 39 11.87 18.40 14.52
C MET A 39 12.50 18.16 15.89
N VAL A 40 13.27 19.14 16.37
CA VAL A 40 14.01 19.10 17.64
C VAL A 40 13.81 20.44 18.34
N PRO A 41 13.37 20.44 19.61
CA PRO A 41 13.15 21.68 20.35
C PRO A 41 14.39 22.60 20.32
N ASP A 42 14.14 23.88 20.08
CA ASP A 42 15.10 24.98 20.05
C ASP A 42 16.13 24.93 18.89
N ALA A 43 16.03 23.93 18.00
CA ALA A 43 16.92 23.82 16.85
C ALA A 43 16.47 24.74 15.70
N LYS A 44 17.22 25.84 15.51
CA LYS A 44 16.94 26.88 14.49
C LYS A 44 17.45 26.55 13.07
N SER A 45 18.22 25.48 12.92
CA SER A 45 18.74 25.08 11.61
C SER A 45 18.96 23.58 11.54
N TYR A 46 18.70 23.02 10.37
CA TYR A 46 18.98 21.64 10.05
C TYR A 46 19.89 21.53 8.83
N TYR A 47 20.45 20.34 8.64
CA TYR A 47 21.11 19.93 7.41
C TYR A 47 20.31 18.78 6.81
N TYR A 48 20.08 18.79 5.50
CA TYR A 48 19.44 17.65 4.84
C TYR A 48 20.33 17.01 3.79
N ARG A 49 20.10 15.71 3.61
CA ARG A 49 20.62 14.89 2.52
C ARG A 49 19.43 14.26 1.80
N LEU A 50 19.52 14.19 0.47
CA LEU A 50 18.51 13.56 -0.37
C LEU A 50 19.12 12.35 -1.09
N LEU A 51 18.48 11.20 -0.93
CA LEU A 51 18.74 9.99 -1.71
C LEU A 51 17.63 9.77 -2.73
N LYS A 52 17.96 9.30 -3.92
CA LYS A 52 17.00 8.85 -4.95
C LYS A 52 17.26 7.38 -5.23
N ASN A 53 16.27 6.52 -5.01
CA ASN A 53 16.38 5.07 -5.18
C ASN A 53 17.65 4.49 -4.50
N GLY A 54 17.97 4.98 -3.30
CA GLY A 54 19.15 4.60 -2.52
C GLY A 54 20.48 5.26 -2.93
N LYS A 55 20.52 5.97 -4.06
CA LYS A 55 21.72 6.69 -4.55
C LYS A 55 21.75 8.13 -4.02
N LYS A 56 22.91 8.58 -3.54
CA LYS A 56 23.10 9.93 -2.96
C LYS A 56 23.09 11.01 -4.06
N VAL A 57 22.23 12.02 -3.95
CA VAL A 57 22.10 13.09 -4.96
C VAL A 57 22.38 14.48 -4.39
N VAL A 58 22.00 14.76 -3.14
CA VAL A 58 22.40 15.98 -2.43
C VAL A 58 23.34 15.61 -1.30
N ARG A 59 24.52 16.27 -1.19
CA ARG A 59 25.53 15.92 -0.19
C ARG A 59 25.09 16.29 1.24
N PHE A 60 25.00 17.60 1.48
CA PHE A 60 24.40 18.24 2.66
C PHE A 60 24.07 19.69 2.29
N LYS A 61 22.87 20.15 2.60
CA LYS A 61 22.50 21.57 2.48
C LYS A 61 21.92 22.04 3.81
N ASN A 62 22.41 23.19 4.29
CA ASN A 62 21.84 23.85 5.46
C ASN A 62 20.48 24.44 5.09
N VAL A 63 19.55 24.33 6.01
CA VAL A 63 18.20 24.86 5.91
C VAL A 63 17.87 25.52 7.25
N LYS A 64 17.53 26.79 7.21
CA LYS A 64 17.16 27.57 8.39
C LYS A 64 15.65 27.53 8.58
N VAL A 65 15.21 27.19 9.79
CA VAL A 65 13.80 27.29 10.17
C VAL A 65 13.56 28.74 10.54
N ASP A 66 13.09 29.51 9.57
CA ASP A 66 12.83 30.94 9.69
C ASP A 66 11.34 31.17 10.01
N GLU A 67 10.99 32.35 10.53
CA GLU A 67 9.58 32.70 10.79
C GLU A 67 8.77 32.80 9.48
N PRO A 68 7.55 32.23 9.40
CA PRO A 68 6.81 31.56 10.46
C PRO A 68 7.03 30.04 10.44
N ASP A 69 7.88 29.55 11.34
CA ASP A 69 7.93 28.18 11.88
C ASP A 69 8.23 27.01 10.91
N TYR A 70 8.74 27.30 9.71
CA TYR A 70 9.18 26.25 8.80
C TYR A 70 10.26 26.66 7.82
N SER A 71 10.90 25.66 7.23
CA SER A 71 11.75 25.82 6.07
C SER A 71 11.22 25.08 4.87
N VAL A 72 11.69 25.47 3.67
CA VAL A 72 11.30 24.83 2.42
C VAL A 72 12.49 24.12 1.79
N ILE A 73 12.27 22.88 1.36
CA ILE A 73 13.20 22.13 0.51
C ILE A 73 12.53 21.93 -0.85
N ASN A 74 13.22 22.36 -1.92
CA ASN A 74 12.81 22.13 -3.29
C ASN A 74 13.77 21.13 -3.96
N ALA A 75 13.21 20.11 -4.59
CA ALA A 75 13.95 19.09 -5.32
C ALA A 75 13.33 18.85 -6.70
N LYS A 76 14.18 18.76 -7.73
CA LYS A 76 13.75 18.35 -9.07
C LYS A 76 13.58 16.83 -9.13
N ILE A 77 12.46 16.40 -9.70
CA ILE A 77 12.14 15.00 -9.96
C ILE A 77 12.81 14.61 -11.28
N THR A 78 13.84 13.77 -11.18
CA THR A 78 14.66 13.36 -12.34
C THR A 78 14.37 11.94 -12.80
N GLU A 79 13.80 11.13 -11.90
CA GLU A 79 13.46 9.72 -12.07
C GLU A 79 12.26 9.40 -11.17
N THR A 80 11.45 8.43 -11.59
CA THR A 80 10.38 7.83 -10.79
C THR A 80 10.99 6.97 -9.68
N GLY A 81 10.35 6.97 -8.52
CA GLY A 81 10.69 6.08 -7.42
C GLY A 81 10.77 6.80 -6.08
N LYS A 82 11.64 6.31 -5.21
CA LYS A 82 11.70 6.68 -3.81
C LYS A 82 12.73 7.78 -3.53
N TYR A 83 12.28 8.89 -2.95
CA TYR A 83 13.10 10.03 -2.56
C TYR A 83 13.17 10.07 -1.03
N THR A 84 14.33 9.78 -0.46
CA THR A 84 14.52 9.73 0.99
C THR A 84 15.17 11.01 1.48
N PHE A 85 14.45 11.78 2.29
CA PHE A 85 14.94 12.97 2.97
C PHE A 85 15.49 12.58 4.33
N MET A 86 16.78 12.80 4.54
CA MET A 86 17.46 12.57 5.81
C MET A 86 17.83 13.91 6.42
N ILE A 87 17.29 14.23 7.61
CA ILE A 87 17.49 15.50 8.30
C ILE A 87 18.43 15.31 9.49
N PHE A 88 19.35 16.25 9.69
CA PHE A 88 20.40 16.21 10.70
C PHE A 88 20.51 17.56 11.41
N ILE A 89 20.94 17.56 12.68
CA ILE A 89 21.21 18.80 13.42
C ILE A 89 22.53 19.44 13.00
N ASN A 90 23.53 18.64 12.64
CA ASN A 90 24.89 19.09 12.34
C ASN A 90 25.40 18.46 11.05
N ASP A 91 26.27 19.19 10.34
CA ASP A 91 27.05 18.67 9.23
C ASP A 91 28.25 17.87 9.76
N ALA A 92 28.03 16.56 9.97
CA ALA A 92 29.06 15.64 10.41
C ALA A 92 30.17 15.41 9.36
N GLU A 93 29.90 15.67 8.07
CA GLU A 93 30.90 15.54 7.00
C GLU A 93 31.87 16.75 7.00
N TYR A 94 31.42 17.96 7.38
CA TYR A 94 32.24 19.18 7.34
C TYR A 94 32.99 19.51 8.64
N ARG A 95 32.37 19.35 9.83
CA ARG A 95 33.00 19.82 11.09
C ARG A 95 34.19 18.99 11.55
N PHE A 96 34.35 17.76 11.05
CA PHE A 96 35.46 16.88 11.44
C PHE A 96 36.60 16.78 10.43
N GLY A 97 36.58 17.58 9.35
CA GLY A 97 37.69 17.74 8.40
C GLY A 97 38.59 16.51 8.31
N ALA A 98 38.11 15.43 7.71
CA ALA A 98 38.92 14.22 7.54
C ALA A 98 39.36 14.12 6.08
N PRO A 99 40.51 14.72 5.70
CA PRO A 99 41.28 14.16 4.60
C PRO A 99 41.55 12.68 4.94
N TRP A 100 41.73 11.88 3.91
CA TRP A 100 41.83 10.42 3.86
C TRP A 100 42.85 9.73 4.81
N ARG A 101 43.42 10.43 5.81
CA ARG A 101 44.47 9.98 6.74
C ARG A 101 44.03 9.62 8.16
N ILE A 102 42.75 9.70 8.54
CA ILE A 102 42.31 9.46 9.94
C ILE A 102 41.35 8.27 10.03
N ILE A 103 41.84 7.07 9.74
CA ILE A 103 41.06 5.81 9.90
C ILE A 103 41.48 5.02 11.17
N THR A 104 42.53 5.44 11.88
CA THR A 104 43.12 4.66 12.98
C THR A 104 42.60 4.97 14.39
N ASN A 105 41.90 6.09 14.63
CA ASN A 105 41.43 6.45 15.98
C ASN A 105 39.99 5.92 16.27
N PRO A 106 39.82 4.97 17.21
CA PRO A 106 38.53 4.35 17.52
C PRO A 106 37.47 5.34 18.03
N ILE A 107 37.89 6.36 18.78
CA ILE A 107 37.01 7.37 19.38
C ILE A 107 36.45 8.30 18.31
N LYS A 108 37.29 8.75 17.37
CA LYS A 108 36.83 9.57 16.22
C LYS A 108 35.94 8.77 15.26
N LYS A 109 36.22 7.47 15.08
CA LYS A 109 35.36 6.55 14.30
C LYS A 109 34.00 6.35 14.99
N LEU A 110 33.97 6.27 16.31
CA LEU A 110 32.76 6.22 17.13
C LEU A 110 31.98 7.53 17.01
N ILE A 111 32.62 8.69 17.17
CA ILE A 111 32.04 10.03 17.00
C ILE A 111 31.45 10.23 15.59
N ASN A 112 32.19 9.91 14.53
CA ASN A 112 31.68 9.98 13.15
C ASN A 112 30.52 9.00 12.91
N ARG A 113 30.52 7.82 13.53
CA ARG A 113 29.40 6.87 13.47
C ARG A 113 28.17 7.37 14.22
N ILE A 114 28.35 8.19 15.26
CA ILE A 114 27.28 8.78 16.07
C ILE A 114 26.56 9.92 15.33
N PHE A 115 27.32 10.84 14.75
CA PHE A 115 26.77 12.03 14.05
C PHE A 115 26.27 11.74 12.63
N ARG A 116 26.38 10.50 12.14
CA ARG A 116 25.85 10.05 10.85
C ARG A 116 24.38 9.60 10.86
N ASN A 117 23.70 9.60 12.00
CA ASN A 117 22.30 9.20 12.06
C ASN A 117 21.38 10.42 11.89
N PRO A 118 20.40 10.38 10.99
CA PRO A 118 19.42 11.46 10.87
C PRO A 118 18.52 11.53 12.10
N VAL A 119 18.09 12.75 12.45
CA VAL A 119 17.06 12.99 13.47
C VAL A 119 15.66 12.73 12.93
N TRP A 120 15.48 12.85 11.61
CA TRP A 120 14.26 12.52 10.88
C TRP A 120 14.62 11.92 9.53
N GLU A 121 13.93 10.85 9.15
CA GLU A 121 14.09 10.24 7.83
C GLU A 121 12.72 9.98 7.24
N GLN A 122 12.39 10.56 6.08
CA GLN A 122 11.09 10.38 5.45
C GLN A 122 11.25 10.02 3.98
N ASP A 123 10.61 8.93 3.56
CA ASP A 123 10.47 8.60 2.16
C ASP A 123 9.30 9.39 1.54
N VAL A 124 9.51 9.86 0.32
CA VAL A 124 8.47 10.43 -0.55
C VAL A 124 8.52 9.68 -1.87
N PHE A 125 7.39 9.13 -2.30
CA PHE A 125 7.29 8.52 -3.62
C PHE A 125 6.94 9.58 -4.66
N VAL A 126 7.62 9.54 -5.80
CA VAL A 126 7.38 10.45 -6.91
C VAL A 126 7.30 9.67 -8.21
N VAL A 127 6.40 10.10 -9.09
CA VAL A 127 6.31 9.59 -10.46
C VAL A 127 6.79 10.71 -11.36
N LYS A 128 7.91 10.50 -12.05
CA LYS A 128 8.42 11.49 -13.00
C LYS A 128 7.41 11.69 -14.12
N SER A 129 7.10 12.95 -14.41
CA SER A 129 6.30 13.30 -15.58
C SER A 129 7.01 12.85 -16.86
N ASP A 130 6.28 12.14 -17.70
CA ASP A 130 6.73 11.71 -19.03
C ASP A 130 5.77 12.29 -20.06
N PRO A 131 6.12 13.42 -20.71
CA PRO A 131 5.28 14.05 -21.73
C PRO A 131 4.93 13.14 -22.90
N ASN A 132 5.77 12.13 -23.14
CA ASN A 132 5.58 11.15 -24.21
C ASN A 132 4.99 9.83 -23.67
N GLY A 133 4.65 9.77 -22.38
CA GLY A 133 4.02 8.61 -21.75
C GLY A 133 2.53 8.52 -22.05
N LEU A 134 1.86 7.52 -21.49
CA LEU A 134 0.39 7.45 -21.55
C LEU A 134 -0.22 8.64 -20.83
N SER A 135 -1.19 9.29 -21.46
CA SER A 135 -1.96 10.34 -20.81
C SER A 135 -2.79 9.75 -19.67
N LYS A 136 -3.14 10.59 -18.69
CA LYS A 136 -3.99 10.18 -17.56
C LYS A 136 -5.29 9.52 -18.01
N SER A 137 -6.00 10.08 -19.00
CA SER A 137 -7.23 9.47 -19.53
C SER A 137 -7.00 8.08 -20.10
N ARG A 138 -5.86 7.82 -20.77
CA ARG A 138 -5.56 6.48 -21.31
C ARG A 138 -5.18 5.49 -20.22
N ILE A 139 -4.51 5.96 -19.17
CA ILE A 139 -4.23 5.15 -17.98
C ILE A 139 -5.55 4.73 -17.32
N ASP A 140 -6.49 5.66 -17.19
CA ASP A 140 -7.80 5.42 -16.56
C ASP A 140 -8.62 4.43 -17.38
N GLU A 141 -8.67 4.61 -18.70
CA GLU A 141 -9.31 3.68 -19.63
C GLU A 141 -8.68 2.29 -19.58
N LEU A 142 -7.34 2.20 -19.50
CA LEU A 142 -6.63 0.93 -19.36
C LEU A 142 -6.97 0.26 -18.02
N ALA A 143 -6.99 1.02 -16.92
CA ALA A 143 -7.34 0.52 -15.60
C ALA A 143 -8.78 0.02 -15.52
N GLU A 144 -9.73 0.73 -16.14
CA GLU A 144 -11.13 0.31 -16.22
C GLU A 144 -11.32 -0.92 -17.10
N LYS A 145 -10.67 -0.96 -18.27
CA LYS A 145 -10.77 -2.07 -19.24
C LYS A 145 -10.29 -3.40 -18.66
N TYR A 146 -9.29 -3.37 -17.78
CA TYR A 146 -8.70 -4.57 -17.19
C TYR A 146 -8.98 -4.71 -15.68
N ALA A 147 -9.97 -3.97 -15.17
CA ALA A 147 -10.33 -4.01 -13.75
C ALA A 147 -10.74 -5.45 -13.33
N PRO A 148 -10.24 -5.98 -12.21
CA PRO A 148 -10.41 -7.38 -11.85
C PRO A 148 -11.82 -7.71 -11.31
N PHE A 149 -12.30 -8.91 -11.61
CA PHE A 149 -13.50 -9.46 -10.95
C PHE A 149 -13.03 -10.29 -9.76
N LEU A 150 -13.56 -9.99 -8.57
CA LEU A 150 -13.08 -10.62 -7.33
C LEU A 150 -14.10 -11.65 -6.85
N PHE A 151 -13.66 -12.88 -6.66
CA PHE A 151 -14.44 -13.93 -6.04
C PHE A 151 -14.08 -14.03 -4.56
N VAL A 152 -15.09 -14.06 -3.70
CA VAL A 152 -14.93 -14.10 -2.25
C VAL A 152 -15.84 -15.17 -1.64
N ASP A 153 -15.46 -15.68 -0.47
CA ASP A 153 -16.18 -16.69 0.28
C ASP A 153 -17.52 -16.16 0.87
N SER A 154 -18.51 -17.04 0.98
CA SER A 154 -19.83 -16.71 1.54
C SER A 154 -19.77 -16.16 2.98
N GLU A 155 -18.77 -16.59 3.76
CA GLU A 155 -18.55 -16.16 5.15
C GLU A 155 -17.57 -14.98 5.27
N GLU A 156 -17.09 -14.42 4.15
CA GLU A 156 -16.29 -13.19 4.17
C GLU A 156 -17.20 -11.97 4.40
N HIS A 157 -16.79 -11.12 5.34
CA HIS A 157 -17.52 -9.93 5.75
C HIS A 157 -16.68 -8.64 5.64
N TYR A 158 -15.39 -8.74 5.33
CA TYR A 158 -14.53 -7.59 5.08
C TYR A 158 -14.20 -7.52 3.60
N PHE A 159 -14.66 -6.46 2.95
CA PHE A 159 -14.44 -6.21 1.53
C PHE A 159 -13.43 -5.07 1.33
N PRO A 160 -12.74 -5.01 0.17
CA PRO A 160 -11.85 -3.89 -0.15
C PRO A 160 -12.56 -2.55 0.04
N ALA A 161 -12.00 -1.61 0.79
CA ALA A 161 -12.66 -0.41 1.26
C ALA A 161 -11.95 0.87 0.82
N SER A 162 -12.69 1.98 0.83
CA SER A 162 -12.12 3.30 0.58
C SER A 162 -11.17 3.72 1.73
N ILE A 163 -10.16 4.55 1.43
CA ILE A 163 -9.31 5.19 2.45
C ILE A 163 -10.18 5.98 3.45
N ASP A 164 -11.27 6.59 2.99
CA ASP A 164 -12.20 7.32 3.86
C ASP A 164 -12.95 6.38 4.82
N TYR A 165 -13.36 5.20 4.38
CA TYR A 165 -13.92 4.16 5.25
C TYR A 165 -12.88 3.68 6.28
N LEU A 166 -11.63 3.46 5.84
CA LEU A 166 -10.52 3.12 6.74
C LEU A 166 -10.32 4.20 7.82
N LEU A 167 -10.49 5.47 7.47
CA LEU A 167 -10.31 6.61 8.37
C LEU A 167 -11.59 7.02 9.13
N ASN A 168 -12.64 6.20 9.10
CA ASN A 168 -13.93 6.45 9.76
C ASN A 168 -14.62 7.76 9.29
N LYS A 169 -14.44 8.13 8.02
CA LYS A 169 -15.08 9.28 7.36
C LYS A 169 -16.30 8.89 6.54
N GLU A 170 -16.36 7.63 6.10
CA GLU A 170 -17.53 6.98 5.51
C GLU A 170 -18.02 5.90 6.49
N ASP A 171 -19.34 5.71 6.58
CA ASP A 171 -19.97 4.77 7.53
C ASP A 171 -19.49 4.96 8.96
N THR A 172 -19.59 6.19 9.48
CA THR A 172 -18.95 6.56 10.74
C THR A 172 -19.44 5.71 11.91
N ASP A 173 -18.52 5.00 12.56
CA ASP A 173 -18.75 4.31 13.82
C ASP A 173 -18.30 5.21 14.97
N GLU A 174 -19.25 5.67 15.78
CA GLU A 174 -18.97 6.55 16.91
C GLU A 174 -18.06 5.91 17.95
N SER A 175 -18.06 4.58 18.06
CA SER A 175 -17.22 3.84 19.00
C SER A 175 -15.72 3.98 18.69
N LEU A 176 -15.36 4.35 17.46
CA LEU A 176 -13.98 4.63 17.07
C LEU A 176 -13.53 6.06 17.38
N ASN A 177 -14.44 7.01 17.57
CA ASN A 177 -14.08 8.42 17.73
C ASN A 177 -13.17 8.69 18.94
N ASP A 178 -13.35 7.89 19.99
CA ASP A 178 -12.58 7.97 21.23
C ASP A 178 -11.45 6.94 21.31
N LEU A 179 -11.30 6.09 20.28
CA LEU A 179 -10.22 5.11 20.21
C LEU A 179 -8.88 5.84 20.14
N LYS A 180 -8.04 5.61 21.15
CA LYS A 180 -6.72 6.24 21.28
C LYS A 180 -5.65 5.35 20.68
N LEU A 181 -5.06 5.78 19.58
CA LEU A 181 -3.89 5.21 18.94
C LEU A 181 -2.61 5.93 19.37
N SER A 182 -1.45 5.43 18.94
CA SER A 182 -0.17 6.08 19.18
C SER A 182 0.75 5.85 18.00
N LEU A 183 1.58 6.83 17.66
CA LEU A 183 2.67 6.67 16.71
C LEU A 183 3.96 6.49 17.49
N LYS A 184 4.61 5.34 17.33
CA LYS A 184 5.84 4.99 18.03
C LYS A 184 7.01 5.05 17.07
N PHE A 185 8.11 5.66 17.49
CA PHE A 185 9.32 5.70 16.67
C PHE A 185 10.31 4.65 17.19
N ARG A 186 10.48 3.55 16.45
CA ARG A 186 11.29 2.39 16.87
C ARG A 186 12.11 1.86 15.70
N HIS A 187 13.39 1.55 15.94
CA HIS A 187 14.20 0.84 14.97
C HIS A 187 14.20 -0.66 15.28
N ILE A 188 13.59 -1.47 14.41
CA ILE A 188 13.71 -2.93 14.47
C ILE A 188 15.03 -3.30 13.79
N ALA A 189 15.99 -3.84 14.54
CA ALA A 189 17.15 -4.50 13.95
C ALA A 189 16.81 -5.98 13.83
N TYR A 190 16.88 -6.53 12.62
CA TYR A 190 16.70 -7.95 12.33
C TYR A 190 17.39 -8.84 13.38
N GLY A 191 16.68 -9.85 13.88
CA GLY A 191 17.23 -10.94 14.68
C GLY A 191 17.39 -10.71 16.19
N SER A 192 17.10 -9.51 16.73
CA SER A 192 16.93 -9.35 18.18
C SER A 192 16.02 -8.18 18.49
N LYS A 193 14.94 -8.42 19.25
CA LYS A 193 14.10 -7.38 19.87
C LYS A 193 14.90 -6.62 20.94
N LYS A 194 15.98 -5.92 20.55
CA LYS A 194 16.45 -4.81 21.37
C LYS A 194 15.48 -3.68 21.10
N LYS A 195 14.75 -3.26 22.15
CA LYS A 195 14.17 -1.92 22.27
C LYS A 195 15.32 -0.93 22.06
N VAL A 196 15.64 -0.64 20.82
CA VAL A 196 16.47 0.49 20.48
C VAL A 196 15.48 1.64 20.33
N VAL A 197 14.95 2.09 21.47
CA VAL A 197 14.90 3.54 21.67
C VAL A 197 16.37 3.91 21.60
N ARG A 198 16.89 4.16 20.40
CA ARG A 198 18.13 4.89 20.28
C ARG A 198 17.71 6.26 20.83
N ARG A 199 17.85 6.42 22.16
CA ARG A 199 18.82 7.41 22.59
C ARG A 199 19.99 7.17 21.66
N THR A 200 20.14 8.01 20.65
CA THR A 200 21.48 8.39 20.26
C THR A 200 22.07 8.92 21.56
N ARG A 201 22.62 8.02 22.39
CA ARG A 201 23.12 8.28 23.75
C ARG A 201 24.17 9.41 23.73
N LEU A 202 24.59 9.83 22.53
CA LEU A 202 25.64 10.78 22.24
C LEU A 202 25.25 11.90 21.24
N THR A 203 24.03 11.93 20.65
CA THR A 203 23.49 13.19 20.04
C THR A 203 22.41 13.85 20.91
N GLY A 204 21.84 13.13 21.89
CA GLY A 204 20.84 13.65 22.83
C GLY A 204 19.42 13.76 22.28
N VAL A 205 19.22 13.48 20.99
CA VAL A 205 17.93 13.70 20.31
C VAL A 205 17.08 12.46 20.38
N VAL A 206 15.90 12.57 20.98
CA VAL A 206 14.91 11.50 21.08
C VAL A 206 13.73 11.87 20.19
N ARG A 207 13.36 10.99 19.26
CA ARG A 207 12.07 11.10 18.57
C ARG A 207 10.97 10.85 19.60
N GLU A 208 10.17 11.88 19.88
CA GLU A 208 9.08 11.76 20.84
C GLU A 208 7.92 10.98 20.22
N ASN A 209 7.45 9.93 20.90
CA ASN A 209 6.24 9.23 20.46
C ASN A 209 5.04 10.17 20.52
N ILE A 210 4.16 10.09 19.52
CA ILE A 210 2.89 10.81 19.55
C ILE A 210 1.86 9.89 20.18
N SER A 211 1.55 10.15 21.45
CA SER A 211 0.60 9.33 22.22
C SER A 211 -0.82 9.90 22.14
N LYS A 212 -1.83 9.03 22.33
CA LYS A 212 -3.26 9.41 22.40
C LYS A 212 -3.76 10.15 21.14
N ILE A 213 -3.34 9.70 19.97
CA ILE A 213 -3.94 10.12 18.69
C ILE A 213 -5.37 9.58 18.68
N LEU A 214 -6.38 10.42 18.49
CA LEU A 214 -7.74 9.92 18.31
C LEU A 214 -7.85 9.30 16.91
N TYR A 215 -8.57 8.19 16.76
CA TYR A 215 -8.73 7.53 15.47
C TYR A 215 -9.21 8.50 14.37
N LYS A 216 -10.20 9.33 14.71
CA LYS A 216 -10.75 10.38 13.83
C LYS A 216 -9.75 11.47 13.39
N ASP A 217 -8.57 11.53 14.01
CA ASP A 217 -7.53 12.51 13.70
C ASP A 217 -6.33 11.87 12.97
N LEU A 218 -6.40 10.60 12.57
CA LEU A 218 -5.29 9.92 11.87
C LEU A 218 -4.85 10.65 10.59
N ASP A 219 -5.81 11.19 9.84
CA ASP A 219 -5.59 11.96 8.61
C ASP A 219 -4.91 13.32 8.85
N LYS A 220 -4.96 13.84 10.08
CA LYS A 220 -4.28 15.08 10.48
C LYS A 220 -2.88 14.82 11.05
N VAL A 221 -2.58 13.59 11.46
CA VAL A 221 -1.32 13.23 12.12
C VAL A 221 -0.38 12.51 11.17
N LEU A 222 -0.82 11.40 10.57
CA LEU A 222 0.06 10.52 9.80
C LEU A 222 0.74 11.22 8.61
N PRO A 223 0.05 12.04 7.80
CA PRO A 223 0.68 12.65 6.62
C PRO A 223 1.82 13.63 6.95
N TYR A 224 1.91 14.09 8.21
CA TYR A 224 2.89 15.05 8.67
C TYR A 224 3.98 14.44 9.57
N ASN A 225 3.86 13.16 9.89
CA ASN A 225 4.69 12.43 10.85
C ASN A 225 5.24 11.12 10.26
N GLY A 226 5.42 11.08 8.94
CA GLY A 226 5.86 9.93 8.18
C GLY A 226 7.34 9.59 8.31
N ASP A 227 7.93 9.57 9.50
CA ASP A 227 9.30 9.05 9.65
C ASP A 227 9.35 7.54 9.30
N ASN A 228 10.39 7.10 8.58
CA ASN A 228 10.62 5.73 8.12
C ASN A 228 10.65 4.69 9.24
N ILE A 229 10.89 5.12 10.49
CA ILE A 229 10.86 4.25 11.67
C ILE A 229 9.61 4.45 12.54
N GLY A 230 8.63 5.22 12.05
CA GLY A 230 7.32 5.38 12.67
C GLY A 230 6.49 4.12 12.49
N GLU A 231 5.92 3.62 13.57
CA GLU A 231 5.03 2.46 13.65
C GLU A 231 3.70 2.96 14.24
N LEU A 232 2.63 2.91 13.46
CA LEU A 232 1.30 3.20 13.99
C LEU A 232 0.93 2.05 14.94
N ASP A 233 0.92 2.32 16.24
CA ASP A 233 0.50 1.36 17.26
C ASP A 233 -1.02 1.25 17.30
N THR A 234 -1.51 0.46 16.35
CA THR A 234 -2.91 0.17 16.19
C THR A 234 -3.44 -0.88 17.15
N ILE A 235 -2.54 -1.61 17.82
CA ILE A 235 -2.91 -2.76 18.65
C ILE A 235 -2.84 -2.42 20.14
N GLY A 236 -2.01 -1.45 20.53
CA GLY A 236 -1.93 -0.96 21.91
C GLY A 236 -1.21 -1.89 22.87
N ILE A 237 -0.54 -2.94 22.37
CA ILE A 237 -0.13 -4.08 23.20
C ILE A 237 1.39 -4.10 23.43
N ASN A 238 1.74 -4.19 24.72
CA ASN A 238 2.95 -4.86 25.18
C ASN A 238 2.78 -6.36 24.90
N PRO A 239 3.68 -7.10 24.21
CA PRO A 239 3.49 -8.50 23.83
C PRO A 239 2.94 -9.45 24.91
N PHE A 240 3.14 -9.13 26.19
CA PHE A 240 2.59 -9.85 27.35
C PHE A 240 1.10 -9.60 27.64
N ALA A 241 0.48 -8.57 27.07
CA ALA A 241 -0.93 -8.21 27.27
C ALA A 241 -1.90 -8.89 26.26
N LEU A 242 -1.38 -9.71 25.33
CA LEU A 242 -2.18 -10.57 24.44
C LEU A 242 -3.08 -11.55 25.22
N PHE A 243 -2.81 -11.78 26.51
CA PHE A 243 -3.55 -12.71 27.36
C PHE A 243 -4.73 -12.10 28.15
N ASN A 244 -4.94 -10.77 28.09
CA ASN A 244 -5.91 -10.07 28.97
C ASN A 244 -7.19 -9.57 28.27
N GLY A 245 -7.45 -9.94 27.02
CA GLY A 245 -8.78 -9.81 26.39
C GLY A 245 -9.35 -8.38 26.22
N LYS A 246 -8.52 -7.34 26.21
CA LYS A 246 -8.93 -5.96 25.83
C LYS A 246 -7.98 -5.43 24.77
N ASN A 247 -8.29 -5.64 23.50
CA ASN A 247 -7.46 -5.17 22.39
C ASN A 247 -8.18 -4.07 21.58
N LYS A 248 -7.42 -3.18 20.94
CA LYS A 248 -7.98 -2.11 20.10
C LYS A 248 -8.63 -2.64 18.80
N ARG A 249 -8.42 -3.92 18.47
CA ARG A 249 -8.92 -4.55 17.23
C ARG A 249 -10.40 -4.88 17.32
N GLU A 250 -10.93 -5.15 18.52
CA GLU A 250 -12.36 -5.42 18.76
C GLU A 250 -13.28 -4.31 18.25
N PHE A 251 -12.80 -3.06 18.17
CA PHE A 251 -13.56 -1.97 17.60
C PHE A 251 -13.63 -2.04 16.07
N LEU A 252 -12.55 -2.47 15.42
CA LEU A 252 -12.46 -2.53 13.95
C LEU A 252 -13.01 -3.84 13.38
N GLU A 253 -12.98 -4.92 14.16
CA GLU A 253 -13.67 -6.18 13.84
C GLU A 253 -15.19 -6.02 13.75
N LYS A 254 -15.76 -4.98 14.38
CA LYS A 254 -17.20 -4.68 14.26
C LYS A 254 -17.54 -3.98 12.94
N ARG A 255 -16.56 -3.41 12.24
CA ARG A 255 -16.73 -2.75 10.94
C ARG A 255 -16.74 -3.78 9.82
N LYS A 256 -17.83 -4.53 9.75
CA LYS A 256 -18.05 -5.60 8.78
C LYS A 256 -19.18 -5.24 7.81
N ASP A 257 -19.31 -6.00 6.73
CA ASP A 257 -20.35 -5.91 5.71
C ASP A 257 -20.40 -4.54 4.99
N ASN A 258 -19.23 -3.98 4.68
CA ASN A 258 -19.03 -2.64 4.07
C ASN A 258 -19.40 -2.54 2.57
N LYS A 259 -20.49 -3.19 2.14
CA LYS A 259 -20.87 -3.37 0.72
C LYS A 259 -21.04 -2.06 -0.07
N ASP A 260 -21.51 -0.99 0.56
CA ASP A 260 -21.74 0.31 -0.11
C ASP A 260 -20.45 1.14 -0.30
N TYR A 261 -19.37 0.74 0.39
CA TYR A 261 -18.10 1.44 0.44
C TYR A 261 -16.97 0.65 -0.24
N VAL A 262 -17.33 -0.42 -0.96
CA VAL A 262 -16.33 -1.27 -1.61
C VAL A 262 -15.59 -0.47 -2.67
N THR A 263 -14.28 -0.36 -2.50
CA THR A 263 -13.40 0.43 -3.36
C THR A 263 -12.16 -0.37 -3.68
N VAL A 264 -11.88 -0.53 -4.96
CA VAL A 264 -10.60 -1.01 -5.46
C VAL A 264 -9.84 0.19 -5.97
N TYR A 265 -8.62 0.35 -5.51
CA TYR A 265 -7.78 1.42 -6.05
C TYR A 265 -6.85 0.88 -7.13
N TYR A 266 -6.46 1.71 -8.09
CA TYR A 266 -5.38 1.38 -9.01
C TYR A 266 -4.23 2.37 -8.90
N SER A 267 -3.04 1.95 -9.32
CA SER A 267 -1.91 2.84 -9.55
C SER A 267 -1.15 2.45 -10.80
N PHE A 268 -0.65 3.44 -11.52
CA PHE A 268 0.16 3.26 -12.72
C PHE A 268 1.64 3.46 -12.44
N LEU A 269 2.46 2.52 -12.91
CA LEU A 269 3.92 2.60 -12.81
C LEU A 269 4.52 2.34 -14.19
N PRO A 270 5.24 3.31 -14.78
CA PRO A 270 6.09 3.03 -15.92
C PRO A 270 7.26 2.16 -15.43
N ASN A 271 7.60 1.07 -16.13
CA ASN A 271 8.84 0.34 -15.88
C ASN A 271 9.94 0.85 -16.82
N PRO A 272 10.89 1.67 -16.33
CA PRO A 272 11.85 2.36 -17.18
C PRO A 272 13.02 1.48 -17.64
N ASN A 273 13.17 0.25 -17.14
CA ASN A 273 14.42 -0.52 -17.24
C ASN A 273 14.51 -1.52 -18.40
N LEU A 274 13.56 -1.54 -19.33
CA LEU A 274 13.58 -2.47 -20.47
C LEU A 274 13.57 -1.74 -21.82
N GLN A 275 14.25 -2.33 -22.81
CA GLN A 275 14.19 -1.90 -24.22
C GLN A 275 12.76 -1.99 -24.77
N LYS A 276 11.94 -2.90 -24.22
CA LYS A 276 10.49 -2.96 -24.35
C LYS A 276 9.87 -2.16 -23.21
N LYS A 277 9.06 -1.15 -23.51
CA LYS A 277 8.48 -0.28 -22.47
C LYS A 277 7.32 -1.00 -21.81
N GLU A 278 7.62 -1.68 -20.72
CA GLU A 278 6.60 -2.26 -19.86
C GLU A 278 5.87 -1.15 -19.09
N VAL A 279 4.55 -1.26 -19.02
CA VAL A 279 3.72 -0.43 -18.14
C VAL A 279 2.91 -1.34 -17.23
N ILE A 280 2.77 -0.95 -15.96
CA ILE A 280 2.10 -1.78 -14.95
C ILE A 280 0.92 -1.02 -14.37
N ILE A 281 -0.21 -1.72 -14.25
CA ILE A 281 -1.32 -1.30 -13.41
C ILE A 281 -1.39 -2.23 -12.19
N ASN A 282 -1.21 -1.66 -11.00
CA ASN A 282 -1.47 -2.37 -9.74
C ASN A 282 -2.90 -2.08 -9.31
N TYR A 283 -3.67 -3.11 -8.94
CA TYR A 283 -4.96 -2.98 -8.28
C TYR A 283 -4.79 -3.31 -6.80
N HIS A 284 -5.15 -2.38 -5.93
CA HIS A 284 -5.00 -2.44 -4.49
C HIS A 284 -6.33 -2.71 -3.81
N PHE A 285 -6.30 -3.67 -2.91
CA PHE A 285 -7.41 -4.07 -2.06
C PHE A 285 -7.03 -3.69 -0.63
N LEU A 286 -7.71 -2.69 -0.06
CA LEU A 286 -7.39 -2.22 1.29
C LEU A 286 -8.49 -2.69 2.23
N TYR A 287 -8.17 -3.35 3.32
CA TYR A 287 -9.16 -3.89 4.25
C TYR A 287 -9.03 -3.24 5.62
N ILE A 288 -10.16 -3.00 6.29
CA ILE A 288 -10.16 -2.45 7.64
C ILE A 288 -9.58 -3.43 8.66
N TYR A 289 -9.80 -4.72 8.43
CA TYR A 289 -9.47 -5.79 9.35
C TYR A 289 -9.29 -7.10 8.60
N ASP A 290 -8.22 -7.80 8.91
CA ASP A 290 -7.98 -9.17 8.52
C ASP A 290 -8.15 -10.03 9.77
N SER A 291 -9.11 -10.95 9.72
CA SER A 291 -9.48 -11.75 10.88
C SER A 291 -8.52 -12.91 11.15
N LYS A 292 -7.74 -13.36 10.14
CA LYS A 292 -7.00 -14.64 10.04
C LYS A 292 -7.79 -15.83 10.63
N THR A 293 -8.20 -16.80 9.81
CA THR A 293 -8.95 -17.97 10.29
C THR A 293 -8.08 -18.93 11.11
N GLU A 294 -8.01 -18.75 12.44
CA GLU A 294 -7.36 -19.70 13.36
C GLU A 294 -8.36 -20.82 13.73
N ILE A 295 -8.12 -22.05 13.21
CA ILE A 295 -9.03 -23.21 13.37
C ILE A 295 -9.01 -23.79 14.80
N ILE A 296 -8.03 -23.46 15.65
CA ILE A 296 -7.92 -24.02 17.01
C ILE A 296 -7.45 -22.97 18.00
N GLY A 297 -8.37 -22.56 18.89
CA GLY A 297 -8.12 -21.67 20.03
C GLY A 297 -8.36 -20.20 19.69
N ASP A 298 -9.20 -19.56 20.50
CA ASP A 298 -9.71 -18.17 20.43
C ASP A 298 -8.65 -17.06 20.57
N LEU A 299 -7.41 -17.34 20.18
CA LEU A 299 -6.32 -16.41 20.26
C LEU A 299 -6.27 -15.69 18.92
N LYS A 300 -6.89 -14.51 18.84
CA LYS A 300 -6.78 -13.53 17.73
C LYS A 300 -5.34 -13.03 17.55
N LYS A 301 -4.37 -13.94 17.43
CA LYS A 301 -2.94 -13.66 17.56
C LYS A 301 -2.36 -13.22 16.23
N ALA A 302 -2.91 -13.65 15.09
CA ALA A 302 -2.44 -13.28 13.76
C ALA A 302 -3.23 -12.14 13.08
N SER A 303 -4.42 -11.77 13.60
CA SER A 303 -5.25 -10.72 13.00
C SER A 303 -4.57 -9.34 13.01
N HIS A 304 -4.77 -8.54 11.96
CA HIS A 304 -4.29 -7.16 11.92
C HIS A 304 -5.36 -6.20 11.43
N ILE A 305 -5.17 -4.94 11.82
CA ILE A 305 -5.99 -3.84 11.33
C ILE A 305 -5.26 -3.22 10.14
N PHE A 306 -6.01 -2.66 9.19
CA PHE A 306 -5.46 -2.15 7.93
C PHE A 306 -4.63 -3.20 7.22
N ASP A 307 -5.30 -4.11 6.54
CA ASP A 307 -4.63 -4.99 5.60
C ASP A 307 -4.58 -4.39 4.21
N ARG A 308 -3.66 -4.89 3.39
CA ARG A 308 -3.57 -4.55 2.00
C ARG A 308 -3.11 -5.73 1.16
N GLU A 309 -3.84 -5.94 0.08
CA GLU A 309 -3.47 -6.88 -0.95
C GLU A 309 -3.44 -6.20 -2.31
N SER A 310 -2.79 -6.84 -3.28
CA SER A 310 -2.80 -6.30 -4.62
C SER A 310 -2.52 -7.38 -5.66
N ILE A 311 -3.02 -7.11 -6.87
CA ILE A 311 -2.54 -7.76 -8.09
C ILE A 311 -1.87 -6.71 -8.99
N SER A 312 -1.03 -7.17 -9.91
CA SER A 312 -0.41 -6.33 -10.94
C SER A 312 -0.69 -6.91 -12.32
N ILE A 313 -1.15 -6.09 -13.25
CA ILE A 313 -1.20 -6.45 -14.67
C ILE A 313 -0.03 -5.77 -15.36
N VAL A 314 0.80 -6.58 -16.00
CA VAL A 314 1.97 -6.13 -16.76
C VAL A 314 1.59 -6.05 -18.22
N PHE A 315 1.84 -4.90 -18.85
CA PHE A 315 1.57 -4.66 -20.26
C PHE A 315 2.86 -4.35 -21.01
N GLU A 316 2.93 -4.78 -22.26
CA GLU A 316 3.92 -4.30 -23.21
C GLU A 316 3.33 -3.11 -23.98
N TRP A 317 4.07 -2.01 -24.11
CA TRP A 317 3.62 -0.84 -24.85
C TRP A 317 4.69 -0.31 -25.80
N ASP A 318 4.34 -0.23 -27.08
CA ASP A 318 5.18 0.44 -28.07
C ASP A 318 4.95 1.95 -28.07
N LYS A 319 5.73 2.68 -27.27
CA LYS A 319 5.69 4.16 -27.24
C LYS A 319 6.15 4.80 -28.56
N SER A 320 6.77 4.08 -29.49
CA SER A 320 7.06 4.61 -30.84
C SER A 320 5.81 4.63 -31.71
N ASN A 321 4.81 3.82 -31.37
CA ASN A 321 3.49 3.79 -31.97
C ASN A 321 2.41 4.04 -30.91
N PRO A 322 2.27 5.29 -30.43
CA PRO A 322 1.41 5.61 -29.30
C PRO A 322 -0.07 5.30 -29.58
N ASP A 323 -0.50 5.21 -30.83
CA ASP A 323 -1.88 4.88 -31.19
C ASP A 323 -2.25 3.42 -30.86
N VAL A 324 -1.27 2.53 -30.78
CA VAL A 324 -1.46 1.16 -30.31
C VAL A 324 -1.52 1.15 -28.78
N GLY A 325 -2.62 0.59 -28.24
CA GLY A 325 -2.81 0.46 -26.81
C GLY A 325 -1.84 -0.55 -26.19
N PRO A 326 -1.47 -0.41 -24.90
CA PRO A 326 -0.69 -1.43 -24.20
C PRO A 326 -1.38 -2.80 -24.24
N GLU A 327 -0.61 -3.85 -24.50
CA GLU A 327 -1.10 -5.23 -24.57
C GLU A 327 -0.72 -6.00 -23.30
N PRO A 328 -1.68 -6.65 -22.62
CA PRO A 328 -1.40 -7.37 -21.38
C PRO A 328 -0.54 -8.62 -21.65
N GLN A 329 0.47 -8.80 -20.82
CA GLN A 329 1.44 -9.91 -20.90
C GLN A 329 1.25 -10.92 -19.77
N SER A 330 0.96 -10.45 -18.57
CA SER A 330 0.79 -11.31 -17.39
C SER A 330 0.03 -10.63 -16.26
N VAL A 331 -0.54 -11.44 -15.38
CA VAL A 331 -1.07 -11.02 -14.07
C VAL A 331 -0.19 -11.58 -12.97
N ILE A 332 0.14 -10.75 -11.98
CA ILE A 332 0.92 -11.12 -10.81
C ILE A 332 0.03 -11.01 -9.57
N TYR A 333 -0.06 -12.10 -8.82
CA TYR A 333 -0.80 -12.21 -7.58
C TYR A 333 0.17 -12.15 -6.41
N GLY A 334 -0.09 -11.26 -5.45
CA GLY A 334 0.65 -11.15 -4.19
C GLY A 334 -0.22 -11.55 -3.01
N ALA A 335 0.35 -12.28 -2.06
CA ALA A 335 -0.43 -12.76 -0.90
C ALA A 335 0.41 -13.04 0.35
N HIS A 336 1.72 -13.33 0.22
CA HIS A 336 2.49 -13.93 1.31
C HIS A 336 3.91 -13.41 1.48
N LEU A 337 4.46 -13.65 2.66
CA LEU A 337 5.87 -13.39 2.99
C LEU A 337 6.77 -14.47 2.34
N PRO A 338 8.04 -14.15 2.07
CA PRO A 338 8.93 -15.05 1.33
C PRO A 338 9.29 -16.25 2.20
N GLY A 339 9.36 -17.42 1.59
CA GLY A 339 9.73 -18.67 2.25
C GLY A 339 8.57 -19.44 2.87
N GLN A 340 7.38 -18.83 2.99
CA GLN A 340 6.17 -19.53 3.43
C GLN A 340 5.76 -20.54 2.36
N LEU A 341 5.64 -21.83 2.73
CA LEU A 341 5.16 -22.85 1.78
C LEU A 341 3.67 -22.67 1.58
N ILE A 342 3.27 -22.51 0.32
CA ILE A 342 1.87 -22.41 -0.09
C ILE A 342 1.57 -23.64 -0.95
N THR A 343 0.44 -24.28 -0.69
CA THR A 343 -0.04 -25.46 -1.43
C THR A 343 -1.48 -25.25 -1.86
N LEU A 344 -1.77 -25.34 -3.15
CA LEU A 344 -3.15 -25.52 -3.63
C LEU A 344 -3.54 -26.99 -3.41
N LYS A 345 -4.62 -27.20 -2.65
CA LYS A 345 -5.14 -28.52 -2.33
C LYS A 345 -6.24 -28.93 -3.31
N ARG A 346 -6.22 -30.20 -3.72
CA ARG A 346 -7.30 -30.88 -4.43
C ARG A 346 -8.51 -31.12 -3.52
N GLU A 347 -9.68 -31.41 -4.11
CA GLU A 347 -10.90 -31.79 -3.38
C GLU A 347 -10.68 -33.01 -2.46
N ASP A 348 -9.78 -33.94 -2.80
CA ASP A 348 -9.40 -35.11 -2.00
C ASP A 348 -8.33 -34.83 -0.92
N ASN A 349 -7.99 -33.55 -0.69
CA ASN A 349 -6.85 -33.07 0.08
C ASN A 349 -5.45 -33.43 -0.47
N GLY A 350 -5.37 -33.94 -1.71
CA GLY A 350 -4.11 -34.05 -2.45
C GLY A 350 -3.51 -32.68 -2.79
N GLU A 351 -2.34 -32.67 -3.40
CA GLU A 351 -1.60 -31.44 -3.73
C GLU A 351 -1.60 -31.23 -5.24
N GLU A 352 -2.04 -30.05 -5.68
CA GLU A 352 -2.04 -29.65 -7.10
C GLU A 352 -0.73 -28.95 -7.45
N GLN A 353 -0.42 -27.91 -6.68
CA GLN A 353 0.71 -27.03 -6.94
C GLN A 353 1.26 -26.46 -5.65
N GLN A 354 2.58 -26.29 -5.58
CA GLN A 354 3.28 -25.77 -4.40
C GLN A 354 4.33 -24.75 -4.79
N TRP A 355 4.49 -23.73 -3.95
CA TRP A 355 5.53 -22.73 -4.11
C TRP A 355 5.89 -22.10 -2.76
N ARG A 356 7.06 -21.44 -2.73
CA ARG A 356 7.56 -20.70 -1.55
C ARG A 356 7.83 -19.22 -1.83
N THR A 357 7.58 -18.79 -3.06
CA THR A 357 7.75 -17.39 -3.46
C THR A 357 6.60 -16.53 -2.96
N ARG A 358 6.83 -15.22 -2.82
CA ARG A 358 5.78 -14.27 -2.41
C ARG A 358 4.69 -14.04 -3.46
N ARG A 359 5.02 -14.36 -4.71
CA ARG A 359 4.31 -13.90 -5.90
C ARG A 359 4.14 -15.04 -6.87
N VAL A 360 2.97 -15.07 -7.48
CA VAL A 360 2.61 -15.98 -8.56
C VAL A 360 2.38 -15.16 -9.82
N LYS A 361 3.07 -15.49 -10.90
CA LYS A 361 2.90 -14.90 -12.23
C LYS A 361 2.15 -15.86 -13.11
N VAL A 362 1.08 -15.36 -13.72
CA VAL A 362 0.28 -16.09 -14.71
C VAL A 362 0.39 -15.34 -16.03
N LYS A 363 0.77 -16.02 -17.11
CA LYS A 363 0.75 -15.41 -18.44
C LYS A 363 -0.67 -14.97 -18.78
N TRP A 364 -0.80 -13.88 -19.53
CA TRP A 364 -2.11 -13.31 -19.81
C TRP A 364 -3.03 -14.33 -20.49
N ASP A 365 -2.52 -15.10 -21.46
CA ASP A 365 -3.30 -16.11 -22.19
C ASP A 365 -3.83 -17.23 -21.27
N ASP A 366 -3.01 -17.65 -20.29
CA ASP A 366 -3.33 -18.71 -19.32
C ASP A 366 -4.18 -18.21 -18.14
N ALA A 367 -4.25 -16.89 -17.91
CA ALA A 367 -5.04 -16.32 -16.83
C ALA A 367 -6.54 -16.50 -17.09
N HIS A 368 -7.28 -16.95 -16.06
CA HIS A 368 -8.73 -16.98 -16.13
C HIS A 368 -9.30 -15.56 -16.19
N LYS A 369 -10.19 -15.34 -17.15
CA LYS A 369 -10.78 -14.03 -17.46
C LYS A 369 -12.28 -14.16 -17.67
N ILE A 370 -13.03 -13.15 -17.26
CA ILE A 370 -14.42 -12.96 -17.68
C ILE A 370 -14.40 -12.17 -18.99
N GLU A 371 -14.91 -12.78 -20.04
CA GLU A 371 -15.11 -12.12 -21.34
C GLU A 371 -16.50 -11.49 -21.37
N ILE A 372 -16.54 -10.16 -21.47
CA ILE A 372 -17.79 -9.43 -21.68
C ILE A 372 -18.07 -9.46 -23.17
N SER A 373 -18.79 -10.49 -23.63
CA SER A 373 -18.94 -10.82 -25.05
C SER A 373 -19.49 -9.67 -25.89
N LYS A 374 -20.33 -8.80 -25.31
CA LYS A 374 -20.89 -7.63 -26.00
C LYS A 374 -19.86 -6.53 -26.27
N ASN A 375 -18.82 -6.44 -25.43
CA ASN A 375 -17.82 -5.37 -25.46
C ASN A 375 -16.44 -5.87 -25.94
N LYS A 376 -16.25 -7.19 -26.07
CA LYS A 376 -14.94 -7.83 -26.33
C LYS A 376 -13.88 -7.37 -25.31
N GLU A 377 -14.30 -7.20 -24.07
CA GLU A 377 -13.44 -6.84 -22.95
C GLU A 377 -13.14 -8.09 -22.11
N PHE A 378 -11.90 -8.19 -21.62
CA PHE A 378 -11.42 -9.31 -20.82
C PHE A 378 -10.95 -8.81 -19.47
N HIS A 379 -11.59 -9.29 -18.42
CA HIS A 379 -11.29 -8.91 -17.05
C HIS A 379 -10.68 -10.09 -16.31
N PRO A 380 -9.49 -9.96 -15.70
CA PRO A 380 -8.91 -11.06 -14.95
C PRO A 380 -9.76 -11.36 -13.71
N ILE A 381 -9.80 -12.62 -13.33
CA ILE A 381 -10.41 -13.00 -12.05
C ILE A 381 -9.35 -13.00 -10.94
N VAL A 382 -9.82 -12.76 -9.72
CA VAL A 382 -9.01 -12.90 -8.50
C VAL A 382 -9.82 -13.67 -7.48
N ALA A 383 -9.31 -14.80 -7.00
CA ALA A 383 -9.89 -15.50 -5.86
C ALA A 383 -9.25 -14.96 -4.59
N ILE A 384 -10.06 -14.44 -3.67
CA ILE A 384 -9.61 -13.86 -2.41
C ILE A 384 -9.87 -14.86 -1.29
N ALA A 385 -8.83 -15.20 -0.55
CA ALA A 385 -8.97 -16.07 0.60
C ALA A 385 -9.75 -15.42 1.73
N LYS A 386 -10.67 -16.18 2.32
CA LYS A 386 -11.43 -15.78 3.49
C LYS A 386 -10.49 -15.47 4.65
N GLY A 387 -10.72 -14.35 5.32
CA GLY A 387 -10.01 -13.95 6.51
C GLY A 387 -8.68 -13.31 6.19
N SER A 388 -7.76 -14.03 5.53
CA SER A 388 -6.40 -13.57 5.23
C SER A 388 -6.26 -12.66 4.02
N HIS A 389 -7.32 -12.56 3.21
CA HIS A 389 -7.42 -11.72 1.99
C HIS A 389 -6.39 -11.99 0.89
N ALA A 390 -5.49 -12.95 1.09
CA ALA A 390 -4.53 -13.45 0.12
C ALA A 390 -5.17 -13.66 -1.26
N THR A 391 -4.51 -13.12 -2.29
CA THR A 391 -5.02 -13.16 -3.67
C THR A 391 -4.44 -14.35 -4.44
N TYR A 392 -5.30 -15.05 -5.16
CA TYR A 392 -4.95 -16.27 -5.89
C TYR A 392 -5.50 -16.28 -7.33
N PRO A 393 -4.79 -16.96 -8.26
CA PRO A 393 -5.23 -17.10 -9.66
C PRO A 393 -6.54 -17.86 -9.85
N VAL A 394 -6.77 -18.87 -9.01
CA VAL A 394 -7.94 -19.76 -9.11
C VAL A 394 -8.61 -19.94 -7.74
N PRO A 395 -9.93 -20.16 -7.70
CA PRO A 395 -10.61 -20.59 -6.49
C PRO A 395 -10.12 -21.97 -6.04
N GLY A 396 -10.06 -22.20 -4.73
CA GLY A 396 -9.57 -23.44 -4.16
C GLY A 396 -9.37 -23.35 -2.65
N ILE A 397 -8.78 -24.40 -2.08
CA ILE A 397 -8.32 -24.38 -0.69
C ILE A 397 -6.81 -24.31 -0.70
N TYR A 398 -6.27 -23.21 -0.19
CA TYR A 398 -4.83 -23.03 -0.06
C TYR A 398 -4.39 -23.38 1.36
N ALA A 399 -3.25 -24.04 1.48
CA ALA A 399 -2.61 -24.36 2.74
C ALA A 399 -1.29 -23.60 2.83
N VAL A 400 -1.14 -22.78 3.87
CA VAL A 400 0.04 -21.94 4.09
C VAL A 400 0.77 -22.43 5.34
N ARG A 401 2.10 -22.57 5.26
CA ARG A 401 2.96 -22.91 6.39
C ARG A 401 3.92 -21.74 6.66
N PRO A 402 3.57 -20.82 7.59
CA PRO A 402 4.37 -19.63 7.89
C PRO A 402 5.77 -19.94 8.45
N ILE A 403 5.85 -21.04 9.20
CA ILE A 403 7.02 -21.71 9.77
C ILE A 403 6.62 -23.19 9.68
N ASP A 404 7.49 -24.13 9.30
CA ASP A 404 7.19 -25.54 8.93
C ASP A 404 6.51 -26.43 10.04
N ILE A 405 5.78 -25.83 10.98
CA ILE A 405 5.19 -26.40 12.19
C ILE A 405 3.66 -26.25 12.22
N ILE A 406 3.06 -25.22 11.58
CA ILE A 406 1.59 -24.99 11.59
C ILE A 406 1.11 -24.73 10.15
N GLU A 407 0.09 -25.48 9.73
CA GLU A 407 -0.62 -25.28 8.46
C GLU A 407 -1.91 -24.49 8.70
N THR A 408 -2.05 -23.33 8.07
CA THR A 408 -3.29 -22.54 8.04
C THR A 408 -4.01 -22.77 6.72
N LYS A 409 -5.33 -22.97 6.77
CA LYS A 409 -6.17 -23.10 5.57
C LYS A 409 -6.75 -21.76 5.19
N GLU A 410 -6.64 -21.45 3.90
CA GLU A 410 -7.09 -20.23 3.26
C GLU A 410 -8.08 -20.60 2.14
N PRO A 411 -9.38 -20.74 2.46
CA PRO A 411 -10.38 -21.03 1.44
C PRO A 411 -10.62 -19.77 0.59
N ALA A 412 -10.44 -19.88 -0.73
CA ALA A 412 -10.74 -18.85 -1.71
C ALA A 412 -11.84 -19.36 -2.65
N ARG A 413 -13.10 -18.99 -2.39
CA ARG A 413 -14.28 -19.55 -3.08
C ARG A 413 -14.91 -18.57 -4.06
N THR A 414 -15.93 -19.03 -4.79
CA THR A 414 -16.70 -18.26 -5.79
C THR A 414 -18.12 -17.95 -5.34
N ASP A 415 -18.37 -17.88 -4.03
CA ASP A 415 -19.74 -17.77 -3.51
C ASP A 415 -20.33 -16.36 -3.71
N LYS A 416 -19.49 -15.33 -3.62
CA LYS A 416 -19.85 -13.95 -3.92
C LYS A 416 -18.91 -13.39 -4.99
N LEU A 417 -19.42 -12.44 -5.76
CA LEU A 417 -18.73 -11.74 -6.83
C LEU A 417 -18.70 -10.25 -6.56
N LEU A 418 -17.50 -9.67 -6.56
CA LEU A 418 -17.28 -8.23 -6.57
C LEU A 418 -16.87 -7.81 -7.99
N LEU A 419 -17.58 -6.84 -8.55
CA LEU A 419 -17.37 -6.37 -9.92
C LEU A 419 -17.35 -4.83 -10.03
N PRO A 420 -16.72 -4.23 -11.06
CA PRO A 420 -16.71 -2.79 -11.22
C PRO A 420 -18.13 -2.21 -11.35
N SER A 421 -18.41 -1.09 -10.68
CA SER A 421 -19.72 -0.43 -10.70
C SER A 421 -20.15 0.09 -12.09
N THR A 422 -19.29 0.01 -13.10
CA THR A 422 -19.60 0.33 -14.51
C THR A 422 -20.43 -0.77 -15.19
N PHE A 423 -20.55 -1.95 -14.57
CA PHE A 423 -21.36 -3.04 -15.09
C PHE A 423 -22.75 -3.01 -14.48
N LEU A 424 -23.75 -3.16 -15.35
CA LEU A 424 -25.11 -3.50 -14.97
C LEU A 424 -25.31 -5.00 -15.06
N TYR A 425 -26.03 -5.52 -14.08
CA TYR A 425 -26.45 -6.90 -14.03
C TYR A 425 -27.94 -6.97 -13.69
N ASP A 426 -28.59 -8.03 -14.16
CA ASP A 426 -29.98 -8.34 -13.87
C ASP A 426 -30.10 -9.52 -12.90
N SER A 427 -31.34 -9.96 -12.64
CA SER A 427 -31.63 -11.10 -11.76
C SER A 427 -30.99 -12.41 -12.20
N LYS A 428 -30.56 -12.54 -13.46
CA LYS A 428 -29.92 -13.76 -13.95
C LYS A 428 -28.50 -13.91 -13.41
N ILE A 429 -27.79 -12.79 -13.20
CA ILE A 429 -26.48 -12.85 -12.53
C ILE A 429 -26.66 -13.24 -11.06
N ASP A 430 -27.71 -12.76 -10.38
CA ASP A 430 -28.04 -13.20 -9.01
C ASP A 430 -28.36 -14.71 -8.95
N GLU A 431 -29.05 -15.25 -9.97
CA GLU A 431 -29.30 -16.69 -10.11
C GLU A 431 -28.00 -17.48 -10.32
N ILE A 432 -27.11 -17.02 -11.21
CA ILE A 432 -25.79 -17.62 -11.45
C ILE A 432 -24.97 -17.64 -10.16
N MET A 433 -25.00 -16.55 -9.39
CA MET A 433 -24.34 -16.43 -8.09
C MET A 433 -25.15 -17.03 -6.92
N ARG A 434 -26.25 -17.75 -7.22
CA ARG A 434 -27.07 -18.52 -6.28
C ARG A 434 -27.60 -17.74 -5.08
N GLY A 435 -27.97 -16.48 -5.28
CA GLY A 435 -28.64 -15.71 -4.23
C GLY A 435 -28.61 -14.19 -4.44
N ASN A 436 -29.67 -13.54 -3.99
CA ASN A 436 -29.74 -12.09 -3.91
C ASN A 436 -28.68 -11.59 -2.91
N ASN A 437 -27.92 -10.56 -3.28
CA ASN A 437 -26.81 -9.94 -2.51
C ASN A 437 -25.46 -10.68 -2.53
N ASN A 438 -25.28 -11.67 -3.40
CA ASN A 438 -23.98 -12.29 -3.67
C ASN A 438 -23.17 -11.53 -4.72
N VAL A 439 -23.78 -10.55 -5.39
CA VAL A 439 -23.12 -9.64 -6.32
C VAL A 439 -22.95 -8.29 -5.65
N ILE A 440 -21.74 -7.76 -5.62
CA ILE A 440 -21.40 -6.49 -4.98
C ILE A 440 -20.65 -5.64 -5.99
N SER A 441 -21.11 -4.42 -6.22
CA SER A 441 -20.39 -3.47 -7.08
C SER A 441 -19.32 -2.73 -6.28
N TYR A 442 -18.14 -2.55 -6.87
CA TYR A 442 -17.07 -1.74 -6.29
C TYR A 442 -16.77 -0.51 -7.13
N LYS A 443 -16.34 0.56 -6.46
CA LYS A 443 -15.83 1.78 -7.09
C LYS A 443 -14.36 1.57 -7.46
N LEU A 444 -13.99 1.85 -8.72
CA LEU A 444 -12.58 1.89 -9.13
C LEU A 444 -12.05 3.31 -9.00
N LYS A 445 -10.95 3.53 -8.26
CA LYS A 445 -10.37 4.87 -8.03
C LYS A 445 -8.85 4.88 -8.23
N ASP A 446 -8.29 5.97 -8.78
CA ASP A 446 -6.84 6.14 -8.79
C ASP A 446 -6.32 6.45 -7.37
N LEU A 447 -5.27 5.75 -6.95
CA LEU A 447 -4.50 6.11 -5.76
C LEU A 447 -3.80 7.45 -5.91
N ASN A 448 -3.63 8.00 -7.11
CA ASN A 448 -2.93 9.25 -7.42
C ASN A 448 -1.52 9.28 -6.81
N LEU A 449 -0.78 8.16 -6.90
CA LEU A 449 0.55 8.01 -6.29
C LEU A 449 1.56 9.06 -6.78
N GLY A 450 1.38 9.56 -8.01
CA GLY A 450 2.24 10.59 -8.59
C GLY A 450 2.01 12.00 -8.04
N SER A 451 0.96 12.22 -7.25
CA SER A 451 0.57 13.54 -6.75
C SER A 451 0.13 13.54 -5.28
N ILE A 452 0.70 12.65 -4.47
CA ILE A 452 0.45 12.61 -3.02
C ILE A 452 1.04 13.87 -2.37
N THR A 453 0.20 14.60 -1.62
CA THR A 453 0.60 15.69 -0.72
C THR A 453 0.13 15.37 0.70
N SER A 454 0.61 16.12 1.71
CA SER A 454 0.15 15.91 3.10
C SER A 454 -1.30 16.34 3.33
N SER A 455 -1.94 16.99 2.34
CA SER A 455 -3.31 17.52 2.39
C SER A 455 -4.24 16.98 1.31
N SER A 456 -3.75 16.12 0.41
CA SER A 456 -4.58 15.51 -0.63
C SER A 456 -5.60 14.52 -0.04
N PRO A 457 -6.68 14.15 -0.74
CA PRO A 457 -7.68 13.19 -0.22
C PRO A 457 -7.09 11.84 0.22
N ASN A 458 -6.02 11.42 -0.44
CA ASN A 458 -5.23 10.21 -0.18
C ASN A 458 -4.00 10.47 0.71
N SER A 459 -3.99 11.53 1.53
CA SER A 459 -2.84 11.97 2.33
C SER A 459 -2.29 10.90 3.28
N LEU A 460 -3.09 9.91 3.67
CA LEU A 460 -2.63 8.74 4.42
C LEU A 460 -1.41 8.07 3.76
N LEU A 461 -1.34 8.08 2.43
CA LEU A 461 -0.25 7.51 1.63
C LEU A 461 1.05 8.34 1.70
N ALA A 462 1.03 9.55 2.27
CA ALA A 462 2.24 10.35 2.54
C ALA A 462 3.02 9.83 3.76
N PHE A 463 2.42 8.98 4.59
CA PHE A 463 3.08 8.40 5.75
C PHE A 463 4.05 7.30 5.30
N SER A 464 5.35 7.52 5.54
CA SER A 464 6.39 6.57 5.11
C SER A 464 6.76 5.49 6.13
N GLY A 465 6.13 5.52 7.30
CA GLY A 465 6.28 4.51 8.34
C GLY A 465 5.45 3.24 8.06
N TYR A 466 5.27 2.44 9.10
CA TYR A 466 4.53 1.17 9.08
C TYR A 466 3.10 1.38 9.57
N ILE A 467 2.14 0.97 8.72
CA ILE A 467 0.70 1.01 8.99
C ILE A 467 0.15 -0.40 9.28
N VAL A 468 0.76 -1.44 8.69
CA VAL A 468 0.31 -2.84 8.74
C VAL A 468 1.32 -3.68 9.52
N ASP A 469 0.89 -4.87 9.96
CA ASP A 469 1.66 -5.92 10.63
C ASP A 469 2.18 -5.57 12.02
N ILE A 470 1.62 -6.23 13.04
CA ILE A 470 2.12 -6.14 14.43
C ILE A 470 2.38 -7.54 15.02
N ILE A 471 2.31 -8.59 14.22
CA ILE A 471 2.58 -9.96 14.70
C ILE A 471 3.73 -10.54 13.88
N GLY A 472 4.92 -9.99 14.09
CA GLY A 472 6.12 -10.48 13.42
C GLY A 472 7.40 -9.77 13.86
N LEU A 473 8.52 -10.15 13.22
CA LEU A 473 9.79 -9.42 13.25
C LEU A 473 9.90 -8.42 12.08
N THR A 474 8.87 -8.36 11.22
CA THR A 474 8.82 -7.59 9.97
C THR A 474 7.46 -6.93 9.85
N ASP A 475 7.44 -5.59 9.81
CA ASP A 475 6.22 -4.81 9.61
C ASP A 475 6.11 -4.42 8.12
N ALA A 476 4.91 -4.40 7.54
CA ALA A 476 4.68 -4.00 6.16
C ALA A 476 4.28 -2.52 6.05
N LYS A 477 4.97 -1.79 5.17
CA LYS A 477 4.59 -0.41 4.81
C LYS A 477 3.33 -0.41 3.95
N PHE A 478 2.56 0.68 3.94
CA PHE A 478 1.45 0.90 3.00
C PHE A 478 1.96 1.36 1.61
N PRO A 479 1.17 1.27 0.53
CA PRO A 479 1.50 1.93 -0.74
C PRO A 479 1.71 3.42 -0.50
N PRO A 480 2.67 4.07 -1.16
CA PRO A 480 3.55 3.55 -2.21
C PRO A 480 4.90 3.01 -1.72
N PHE A 481 5.10 2.76 -0.42
CA PHE A 481 6.42 2.42 0.11
C PHE A 481 6.68 0.91 0.16
N THR A 482 6.14 0.21 -0.81
CA THR A 482 6.18 -1.25 -0.91
C THR A 482 7.08 -1.63 -2.08
N GLU A 483 7.54 -2.88 -2.12
CA GLU A 483 8.42 -3.33 -3.19
C GLU A 483 7.81 -3.15 -4.58
N ARG A 484 6.49 -3.36 -4.70
CA ARG A 484 5.77 -3.27 -5.97
C ARG A 484 5.72 -1.85 -6.55
N GLU A 485 5.75 -0.81 -5.72
CA GLU A 485 5.84 0.58 -6.19
C GLU A 485 7.28 1.08 -6.31
N THR A 486 8.16 0.70 -5.38
CA THR A 486 9.51 1.28 -5.29
C THR A 486 10.57 0.52 -6.09
N LYS A 487 10.31 -0.74 -6.44
CA LYS A 487 11.20 -1.63 -7.19
C LYS A 487 10.38 -2.52 -8.14
N ILE A 488 9.60 -1.89 -9.01
CA ILE A 488 8.63 -2.60 -9.86
C ILE A 488 9.27 -3.71 -10.72
N GLU A 489 10.50 -3.53 -11.19
CA GLU A 489 11.23 -4.56 -11.94
C GLU A 489 11.46 -5.82 -11.10
N ASN A 490 11.97 -5.66 -9.88
CA ASN A 490 12.14 -6.77 -8.95
C ASN A 490 10.80 -7.41 -8.61
N TRP A 491 9.73 -6.60 -8.49
CA TRP A 491 8.37 -7.10 -8.24
C TRP A 491 7.87 -7.99 -9.39
N VAL A 492 8.11 -7.58 -10.63
CA VAL A 492 7.62 -8.29 -11.83
C VAL A 492 8.45 -9.52 -12.17
N ASN A 493 9.78 -9.41 -12.09
CA ASN A 493 10.71 -10.44 -12.57
C ASN A 493 11.36 -11.26 -11.45
N GLY A 494 11.19 -10.84 -10.21
CA GLY A 494 11.89 -11.44 -9.07
C GLY A 494 13.36 -11.04 -8.99
N THR A 495 14.04 -11.64 -8.04
CA THR A 495 15.50 -11.61 -7.88
C THR A 495 15.97 -13.03 -7.55
N ASP A 496 17.27 -13.29 -7.61
CA ASP A 496 17.83 -14.60 -7.24
C ASP A 496 17.41 -15.05 -5.83
N ASP A 497 17.29 -14.10 -4.89
CA ASP A 497 16.92 -14.36 -3.50
C ASP A 497 15.40 -14.40 -3.25
N ASP A 498 14.60 -13.85 -4.18
CA ASP A 498 13.14 -13.75 -4.09
C ASP A 498 12.55 -13.88 -5.51
N PRO A 499 12.53 -15.11 -6.07
CA PRO A 499 12.01 -15.35 -7.41
C PRO A 499 10.48 -15.21 -7.44
N VAL A 500 9.94 -15.14 -8.65
CA VAL A 500 8.50 -15.20 -8.90
C VAL A 500 8.14 -16.62 -9.33
N HIS A 501 7.04 -17.17 -8.80
CA HIS A 501 6.58 -18.50 -9.19
C HIS A 501 5.77 -18.40 -10.47
N ASP A 502 6.19 -19.12 -11.50
CA ASP A 502 5.43 -19.24 -12.74
C ASP A 502 4.30 -20.25 -12.56
N TRP A 503 3.07 -19.78 -12.73
CA TRP A 503 1.87 -20.60 -12.58
C TRP A 503 1.79 -21.65 -13.68
N ASP A 504 1.52 -22.89 -13.26
CA ASP A 504 1.27 -24.00 -14.17
C ASP A 504 -0.24 -24.30 -14.24
N PRO A 505 -0.94 -23.90 -15.33
CA PRO A 505 -2.36 -24.17 -15.47
C PRO A 505 -2.66 -25.67 -15.60
N ASP A 506 -1.73 -26.50 -16.07
CA ASP A 506 -1.97 -27.94 -16.28
C ASP A 506 -2.00 -28.73 -14.96
N LYS A 507 -1.55 -28.11 -13.86
CA LYS A 507 -1.55 -28.73 -12.52
C LYS A 507 -2.84 -28.54 -11.73
N VAL A 508 -3.75 -27.68 -12.20
CA VAL A 508 -5.03 -27.45 -11.51
C VAL A 508 -6.00 -28.58 -11.85
N ASP A 509 -6.82 -29.01 -10.88
CA ASP A 509 -7.81 -30.06 -11.15
C ASP A 509 -8.77 -29.68 -12.29
N LYS A 510 -8.90 -30.58 -13.26
CA LYS A 510 -9.69 -30.35 -14.48
C LYS A 510 -11.18 -30.15 -14.20
N THR A 511 -11.70 -30.76 -13.14
CA THR A 511 -13.10 -30.59 -12.73
C THR A 511 -13.31 -29.19 -12.17
N THR A 512 -12.39 -28.72 -11.33
CA THR A 512 -12.38 -27.34 -10.81
C THR A 512 -12.26 -26.33 -11.94
N GLN A 513 -11.35 -26.56 -12.89
CA GLN A 513 -11.21 -25.71 -14.09
C GLN A 513 -12.50 -25.64 -14.91
N ALA A 514 -13.10 -26.78 -15.26
CA ALA A 514 -14.31 -26.80 -16.07
C ALA A 514 -15.50 -26.11 -15.36
N LYS A 515 -15.63 -26.27 -14.04
CA LYS A 515 -16.63 -25.56 -13.23
C LYS A 515 -16.41 -24.04 -13.29
N LEU A 516 -15.16 -23.60 -13.13
CA LEU A 516 -14.79 -22.20 -13.18
C LEU A 516 -15.01 -21.59 -14.57
N GLU A 517 -14.55 -22.25 -15.63
CA GLU A 517 -14.73 -21.84 -17.02
C GLU A 517 -16.20 -21.65 -17.38
N LYS A 518 -17.04 -22.58 -16.95
CA LYS A 518 -18.49 -22.47 -17.12
C LYS A 518 -19.02 -21.24 -16.39
N LEU A 519 -18.65 -21.06 -15.12
CA LEU A 519 -19.11 -19.93 -14.31
C LEU A 519 -18.70 -18.58 -14.92
N VAL A 520 -17.44 -18.40 -15.32
CA VAL A 520 -16.96 -17.13 -15.89
C VAL A 520 -17.62 -16.83 -17.24
N LYS A 521 -17.89 -17.86 -18.05
CA LYS A 521 -18.64 -17.71 -19.31
C LYS A 521 -20.08 -17.32 -19.08
N ASP A 522 -20.75 -17.95 -18.10
CA ASP A 522 -22.13 -17.64 -17.73
C ASP A 522 -22.23 -16.20 -17.21
N ILE A 523 -21.28 -15.74 -16.38
CA ILE A 523 -21.21 -14.35 -15.93
C ILE A 523 -21.01 -13.40 -17.12
N GLY A 524 -19.97 -13.63 -17.93
CA GLY A 524 -19.60 -12.75 -19.04
C GLY A 524 -20.69 -12.61 -20.11
N GLY A 525 -21.44 -13.68 -20.39
CA GLY A 525 -22.55 -13.67 -21.33
C GLY A 525 -23.80 -12.90 -20.86
N ASN A 526 -23.92 -12.61 -19.56
CA ASN A 526 -25.09 -11.94 -18.98
C ASN A 526 -24.79 -10.56 -18.38
N LEU A 527 -23.53 -10.09 -18.44
CA LEU A 527 -23.17 -8.74 -18.05
C LEU A 527 -23.27 -7.74 -19.20
N THR A 528 -23.63 -6.51 -18.85
CA THR A 528 -23.59 -5.38 -19.78
C THR A 528 -22.87 -4.21 -19.13
N LYS A 529 -22.00 -3.53 -19.88
CA LYS A 529 -21.35 -2.31 -19.40
C LYS A 529 -22.21 -1.11 -19.77
N GLU A 530 -22.43 -0.18 -18.84
CA GLU A 530 -22.96 1.12 -19.22
C GLU A 530 -21.92 1.81 -20.12
N VAL A 531 -22.29 2.05 -21.37
CA VAL A 531 -21.52 2.98 -22.19
C VAL A 531 -21.84 4.37 -21.67
N ILE A 532 -21.12 4.83 -20.66
CA ILE A 532 -21.13 6.24 -20.28
C ILE A 532 -20.55 6.99 -21.48
N SER A 533 -21.42 7.43 -22.38
CA SER A 533 -21.01 8.27 -23.50
C SER A 533 -20.36 9.52 -22.90
N LYS A 534 -19.10 9.79 -23.26
CA LYS A 534 -18.32 10.97 -22.84
C LYS A 534 -18.95 12.32 -23.23
N LYS A 535 -20.22 12.38 -23.67
CA LYS A 535 -20.93 13.61 -24.04
C LYS A 535 -21.69 14.31 -22.91
N ALA A 536 -21.80 13.71 -21.71
CA ALA A 536 -22.59 14.29 -20.62
C ALA A 536 -21.85 15.24 -19.66
N LYS A 537 -20.57 15.56 -19.89
CA LYS A 537 -19.81 16.56 -19.10
C LYS A 537 -19.64 17.93 -19.76
N GLU A 538 -20.12 18.12 -21.00
CA GLU A 538 -20.03 19.41 -21.71
C GLU A 538 -21.36 20.20 -21.78
N HIS A 539 -22.45 19.71 -21.16
CA HIS A 539 -23.76 20.37 -21.19
C HIS A 539 -24.41 20.61 -19.82
N SER A 540 -23.63 21.00 -18.81
CA SER A 540 -24.17 21.73 -17.64
C SER A 540 -23.46 23.05 -17.34
N GLY A 541 -22.52 23.47 -18.19
CA GLY A 541 -21.89 24.79 -18.13
C GLY A 541 -22.28 25.65 -19.33
N GLY A 542 -23.53 26.13 -19.40
CA GLY A 542 -23.88 27.15 -20.39
C GLY A 542 -25.36 27.28 -20.75
N ALA A 543 -26.09 28.08 -19.96
CA ALA A 543 -27.20 28.96 -20.38
C ALA A 543 -27.67 29.74 -19.13
N LYS A 544 -27.04 30.86 -18.76
CA LYS A 544 -27.41 32.26 -19.08
C LYS A 544 -28.90 32.61 -18.84
N SER A 545 -29.15 33.38 -17.77
CA SER A 545 -29.50 34.80 -17.84
C SER A 545 -29.19 35.48 -16.51
#